data_AF-A0A1M5ZL88-F1
#
_entry.id   AF-A0A1M5ZL88-F1
#
_cell.length_a   1.000
_cell.length_b   1.000
_cell.length_c   1.000
_cell.angle_alpha   90.00
_cell.angle_beta   90.00
_cell.angle_gamma   90.00
#
_symmetry.space_group_name_H-M   'P 1'
#
loop_
_entity.id
_entity.type
_entity.pdbx_description
1 polymer ?
#
loop_
_entity_poly.entity_id
_entity_poly.type
_entity_poly.pdbx_seq_one_letter_code
_entity_poly.pdbx_strand_id
1 'polypeptide(L)' 'MQEWSADFVNDPSDDYNLVVEVLCDDKDVAIIRNNGGEIVIKWYPQAKGLEVPVDWLVSLLSTAKERLKKQSDMIN' A
#
# COMPACT_ATOMS: atom_id res chain seq x y z
N MET A 1 -12.84 14.66 -10.48
CA MET A 1 -11.71 13.74 -10.68
C MET A 1 -11.58 12.94 -9.40
N GLN A 2 -11.29 11.64 -9.47
CA GLN A 2 -11.03 10.83 -8.28
C GLN A 2 -9.67 11.26 -7.69
N GLU A 3 -9.64 11.51 -6.38
CA GLU A 3 -8.41 11.87 -5.67
C GLU A 3 -7.76 10.63 -5.07
N TRP A 4 -6.53 10.33 -5.51
CA TRP A 4 -5.76 9.17 -5.04
C TRP A 4 -4.71 9.62 -4.03
N SER A 5 -4.70 8.95 -2.88
CA SER A 5 -3.70 9.16 -1.83
C SER A 5 -3.24 7.82 -1.25
N ALA A 6 -2.14 7.85 -0.52
CA ALA A 6 -1.61 6.67 0.14
C ALA A 6 -0.89 7.06 1.42
N ASP A 7 -1.17 6.32 2.49
CA ASP A 7 -0.63 6.58 3.82
C ASP A 7 0.18 5.38 4.32
N PHE A 8 1.34 5.67 4.90
CA PHE A 8 2.20 4.66 5.52
C PHE A 8 1.83 4.57 6.99
N VAL A 9 1.23 3.46 7.39
CA VAL A 9 0.74 3.23 8.75
C VAL A 9 1.36 1.96 9.32
N ASN A 10 1.34 1.81 10.64
CA ASN A 10 1.67 0.53 11.27
C ASN A 10 0.51 -0.43 11.06
N ASP A 11 0.81 -1.71 10.81
CA ASP A 11 -0.20 -2.75 10.71
C ASP A 11 -0.90 -2.88 12.07
N PRO A 12 -2.22 -2.64 12.17
CA PRO A 12 -2.94 -2.75 13.45
C PRO A 12 -2.98 -4.19 13.99
N SER A 13 -2.62 -5.19 13.18
CA SER A 13 -2.48 -6.59 13.58
C SER A 13 -1.05 -7.02 13.90
N ASP A 14 -0.05 -6.20 13.55
CA ASP A 14 1.36 -6.43 13.86
C ASP A 14 2.11 -5.08 13.92
N ASP A 15 2.27 -4.54 15.13
CA ASP A 15 2.91 -3.23 15.37
C ASP A 15 4.35 -3.11 14.82
N TYR A 16 4.98 -4.22 14.43
CA TYR A 16 6.31 -4.23 13.83
C TYR A 16 6.31 -4.13 12.30
N ASN A 17 5.16 -4.30 11.65
CA ASN A 17 5.04 -4.24 10.20
C ASN A 17 4.45 -2.90 9.76
N LEU A 18 5.11 -2.25 8.79
CA LEU A 18 4.54 -1.10 8.10
C LEU A 18 3.66 -1.60 6.94
N VAL A 19 2.53 -0.95 6.73
CA VAL A 19 1.67 -1.15 5.57
C VAL A 19 1.39 0.19 4.89
N VAL A 20 0.96 0.12 3.64
CA VAL A 20 0.53 1.29 2.88
C VAL A 20 -0.95 1.16 2.61
N GLU A 21 -1.74 2.05 3.19
CA GLU A 21 -3.15 2.19 2.88
C GLU A 21 -3.28 3.02 1.59
N VAL A 22 -4.10 2.53 0.66
CA VAL A 22 -4.37 3.19 -0.63
C VAL A 22 -5.78 3.71 -0.56
N LEU A 23 -5.95 5.01 -0.75
CA LEU A 23 -7.23 5.69 -0.65
C LEU A 23 -7.64 6.29 -1.99
N CYS A 24 -8.94 6.27 -2.25
CA CYS A 24 -9.58 6.98 -3.34
C CYS A 24 -10.77 7.76 -2.78
N ASP A 25 -10.77 9.08 -2.95
CA ASP A 25 -11.78 9.99 -2.38
C ASP A 25 -11.98 9.73 -0.86
N ASP A 26 -10.87 9.70 -0.11
CA ASP A 26 -10.79 9.46 1.35
C ASP A 26 -11.35 8.11 1.83
N LYS A 27 -11.46 7.13 0.94
CA LYS A 27 -11.90 5.77 1.30
C LYS A 27 -10.80 4.76 1.03
N ASP A 28 -10.61 3.83 1.96
CA ASP A 28 -9.69 2.72 1.78
C ASP A 28 -10.15 1.80 0.66
N VAL A 29 -9.29 1.65 -0.35
CA VAL A 29 -9.57 0.83 -1.53
C VAL A 29 -8.60 -0.33 -1.70
N ALA A 30 -7.39 -0.20 -1.17
CA ALA A 30 -6.42 -1.28 -1.14
C ALA A 30 -5.41 -1.13 -0.01
N ILE A 31 -4.67 -2.20 0.25
CA ILE A 31 -3.52 -2.21 1.14
C ILE A 31 -2.31 -2.82 0.43
N ILE A 32 -1.15 -2.19 0.58
CA ILE A 32 0.14 -2.71 0.12
C ILE A 32 0.93 -3.12 1.35
N ARG A 33 1.48 -4.34 1.34
CA ARG A 33 2.25 -4.86 2.47
C ARG A 33 3.37 -5.77 2.01
N ASN A 34 4.35 -5.98 2.88
CA ASN A 34 5.35 -7.01 2.71
C ASN A 34 4.80 -8.34 3.25
N ASN A 35 4.80 -9.37 2.42
CA ASN A 35 4.36 -10.71 2.76
C ASN A 35 5.54 -11.68 2.59
N GLY A 36 6.44 -11.71 3.58
CA GLY A 36 7.58 -12.63 3.58
C GLY A 36 8.63 -12.33 2.49
N GLY A 37 8.87 -11.06 2.18
CA GLY A 37 9.84 -10.59 1.17
C GLY A 37 9.21 -10.19 -0.17
N GLU A 38 7.95 -10.55 -0.38
CA GLU A 38 7.18 -10.14 -1.55
C GLU A 38 6.26 -8.96 -1.22
N ILE A 39 6.32 -7.90 -2.03
CA ILE A 39 5.41 -6.76 -1.90
C ILE A 39 4.12 -7.10 -2.64
N VAL A 40 3.02 -7.17 -1.90
CA VAL A 40 1.70 -7.52 -2.42
C VAL A 40 0.74 -6.36 -2.26
N ILE A 41 -0.14 -6.18 -3.24
CA ILE A 41 -1.29 -5.26 -3.15
C ILE A 41 -2.57 -6.08 -3.05
N LYS A 42 -3.42 -5.77 -2.07
CA LYS A 42 -4.74 -6.37 -1.89
C LYS A 42 -5.80 -5.29 -2.07
N TRP A 43 -6.61 -5.43 -3.12
CA TRP A 43 -7.75 -4.57 -3.39
C TRP A 43 -8.96 -5.02 -2.59
N TYR A 44 -9.67 -4.08 -1.98
CA TYR A 44 -10.96 -4.36 -1.34
C TYR A 44 -12.08 -4.47 -2.38
N PRO A 45 -13.16 -5.21 -2.10
CA PRO A 45 -14.31 -5.27 -2.98
C PRO A 45 -14.90 -3.87 -3.19
N GLN A 46 -15.00 -3.44 -4.44
CA GLN A 46 -15.58 -2.16 -4.81
C GLN A 46 -16.88 -2.36 -5.56
N ALA A 47 -17.89 -1.54 -5.28
CA ALA A 47 -19.18 -1.59 -5.96
C ALA A 47 -19.09 -1.12 -7.43
N LYS A 48 -18.02 -0.41 -7.79
CA LYS A 48 -17.72 0.08 -9.14
C LYS A 48 -16.26 -0.23 -9.46
N GLY A 49 -15.94 -0.41 -10.74
CA GLY A 49 -14.54 -0.48 -11.17
C GLY A 49 -13.83 0.84 -10.84
N LEU A 50 -12.70 0.75 -10.15
CA LEU A 50 -11.84 1.90 -9.89
C LEU A 50 -10.82 2.04 -11.01
N GLU A 51 -10.56 3.27 -11.41
CA GLU A 51 -9.55 3.61 -12.40
C GLU A 51 -8.42 4.34 -11.69
N VAL A 52 -7.29 3.65 -11.52
CA VAL A 52 -6.10 4.19 -10.86
C VAL A 52 -5.12 4.75 -11.90
N PRO A 53 -4.58 5.97 -11.71
CA PRO A 53 -3.55 6.49 -12.59
C PRO A 53 -2.29 5.60 -12.53
N VAL A 54 -1.86 5.11 -13.70
CA VAL A 54 -0.74 4.16 -13.79
C VAL A 54 0.55 4.76 -13.25
N ASP A 55 0.89 5.99 -13.62
CA ASP A 55 2.14 6.66 -13.19
C ASP A 55 2.18 6.87 -11.68
N TRP A 56 1.03 7.18 -11.08
CA TRP A 56 0.88 7.30 -9.64
C TRP A 56 1.08 5.95 -8.96
N LEU A 57 0.41 4.90 -9.45
CA LEU A 57 0.53 3.55 -8.89
C LEU A 57 1.97 3.01 -8.98
N VAL A 58 2.64 3.21 -10.11
CA VAL A 58 4.05 2.78 -10.28
C VAL A 58 4.96 3.51 -9.29
N SER A 59 4.78 4.82 -9.13
CA SER A 59 5.56 5.63 -8.18
C SER A 59 5.33 5.19 -6.73
N LEU A 60 4.07 4.89 -6.39
CA LEU A 60 3.70 4.35 -5.07
C LEU A 60 4.34 2.98 -4.83
N LEU A 61 4.28 2.06 -5.80
CA LEU A 61 4.85 0.73 -5.67
C LEU A 61 6.38 0.76 -5.52
N SER A 62 7.06 1.67 -6.22
CA SER A 62 8.51 1.89 -6.05
C SER A 62 8.82 2.36 -4.62
N THR A 63 8.07 3.36 -4.14
CA THR A 63 8.25 3.90 -2.78
C THR A 63 7.96 2.85 -1.70
N ALA A 64 6.88 2.08 -1.88
CA ALA A 64 6.50 0.99 -0.99
C ALA A 64 7.59 -0.08 -0.94
N LYS A 65 8.15 -0.49 -2.09
CA LYS A 65 9.25 -1.45 -2.15
C LYS A 65 10.48 -0.99 -1.36
N GLU A 66 10.87 0.28 -1.47
CA GLU A 66 12.03 0.80 -0.75
C GLU A 66 11.80 0.85 0.77
N ARG A 67 10.62 1.31 1.20
CA ARG A 67 10.32 1.46 2.63
C ARG A 67 10.05 0.13 3.33
N LEU A 68 9.27 -0.74 2.68
CA LEU A 68 8.87 -2.03 3.25
C LEU A 68 10.01 -3.07 3.23
N LYS A 69 11.00 -2.95 2.33
CA LYS A 69 12.20 -3.80 2.37
C LYS A 69 13.18 -3.37 3.46
N LYS A 70 13.39 -2.06 3.65
CA LYS A 70 14.29 -1.55 4.70
C LYS A 70 13.91 -2.03 6.10
N GLN A 71 12.63 -2.26 6.37
CA GLN A 71 12.19 -2.87 7.61
C GLN A 71 12.63 -4.34 7.74
N SER A 72 12.49 -5.15 6.69
CA SER A 72 12.90 -6.57 6.72
C SER A 72 14.42 -6.75 6.89
N ASP A 73 15.23 -5.83 6.36
CA ASP A 73 16.69 -5.88 6.48
C ASP A 73 17.20 -5.46 7.87
N MET A 74 16.40 -4.77 8.67
CA MET A 74 16.77 -4.36 10.04
C MET A 74 16.45 -5.42 11.11
N ILE A 75 15.70 -6.47 10.75
CA ILE A 75 15.23 -7.52 11.67
C ILE A 75 16.03 -8.84 11.49
N ASN A 76 16.88 -8.93 10.46
CA ASN A 76 17.84 -10.03 10.25
C ASN A 76 19.25 -9.64 10.72
#